data_AF-A0A8T4MJA0-F1
#
_entry.id   AF-A0A8T4MJA0-F1
#
_cell.length_a   1.000
_cell.length_b   1.000
_cell.length_c   1.000
_cell.angle_alpha   90.00
_cell.angle_beta   90.00
_cell.angle_gamma   90.00
#
_symmetry.space_group_name_H-M   'P 1'
#
loop_
_entity.id
_entity.type
_entity.pdbx_description
1 polymer ?
#
loop_
_entity_poly.entity_id
_entity_poly.type
_entity_poly.pdbx_seq_one_letter_code
_entity_poly.pdbx_strand_id
1 'polypeptide(L)'
;MSEDNSLRGGGRKPAILVEGDNLAEATFNAIIACYDHGQRIETPKHRSGMSLGFDANMTVVVKDTEAEPTICFAGMYDGAEGMMQYILEVTHGIHNHWKKNEQHPEWWGYTYNERMVEQLPFVFQRIKHDWDKRQRISGRDYQFAIWRAGEDIILEQEDPPCWQLGQLRFAQDSQGNLVMNYETDWRSRDLFKAWNENNVAQLRLMKLLAGKVSDTIGQPIKMGSYIDHSSSLHLYGLYVDRDNLPKQIERMKRVGYEGISSSLEDFFIKLGGRDETGLKRLVAAQMDAEAKGNGFNQSEATLQRLGYDLSTHAYPAEWDSWPKSWDAQPDPSKLARVCSEEEILQEAARIMARG
;
A
#
# COMPACT_ATOMS: atom_id res chain seq x y z
N MET A 1 -30.99 2.49 21.13
CA MET A 1 -31.35 3.88 20.80
C MET A 1 -30.72 4.18 19.46
N SER A 2 -31.49 4.61 18.46
CA SER A 2 -30.91 5.08 17.19
C SER A 2 -30.06 6.31 17.49
N GLU A 3 -28.78 6.30 17.15
CA GLU A 3 -27.94 7.50 17.24
C GLU A 3 -28.60 8.66 16.49
N ASP A 4 -28.40 9.88 17.00
CA ASP A 4 -29.02 11.09 16.47
C ASP A 4 -28.59 11.34 15.02
N ASN A 5 -29.56 11.29 14.10
CA ASN A 5 -29.33 11.55 12.67
C ASN A 5 -28.79 12.95 12.39
N SER A 6 -28.89 13.90 13.34
CA SER A 6 -28.26 15.22 13.24
C SER A 6 -26.74 15.15 13.06
N LEU A 7 -26.10 14.06 13.51
CA LEU A 7 -24.64 13.87 13.44
C LEU A 7 -24.13 13.52 12.03
N ARG A 8 -25.01 13.13 11.10
CA ARG A 8 -24.65 12.59 9.76
C ARG A 8 -24.26 13.65 8.72
N GLY A 9 -23.91 14.87 9.15
CA GLY A 9 -23.39 15.92 8.26
C GLY A 9 -24.34 16.34 7.12
N GLY A 10 -25.64 16.05 7.21
CA GLY A 10 -26.63 16.40 6.18
C GLY A 10 -26.42 15.69 4.83
N GLY A 11 -25.76 14.53 4.82
CA GLY A 11 -25.50 13.76 3.59
C GLY A 11 -24.43 14.35 2.66
N ARG A 12 -23.63 15.29 3.15
CA ARG A 12 -22.53 15.91 2.40
C ARG A 12 -21.20 15.41 2.93
N LYS A 13 -20.46 14.70 2.09
CA LYS A 13 -19.15 14.16 2.44
C LYS A 13 -18.10 15.27 2.51
N PRO A 14 -17.36 15.40 3.64
CA PRO A 14 -16.29 16.38 3.75
C PRO A 14 -15.07 15.97 2.90
N ALA A 15 -14.34 16.97 2.41
CA ALA A 15 -13.04 16.82 1.76
C ALA A 15 -11.99 17.55 2.60
N ILE A 16 -10.92 16.86 2.98
CA ILE A 16 -9.92 17.36 3.94
C ILE A 16 -8.51 17.17 3.36
N LEU A 17 -7.71 18.23 3.39
CA LEU A 17 -6.27 18.16 3.14
C LEU A 17 -5.53 18.11 4.47
N VAL A 18 -4.63 17.15 4.62
CA VAL A 18 -3.73 17.00 5.74
C VAL A 18 -2.30 16.94 5.23
N GLU A 19 -1.38 17.56 5.97
CA GLU A 19 0.05 17.47 5.71
C GLU A 19 0.78 17.05 6.99
N GLY A 20 1.92 16.39 6.83
CA GLY A 20 2.91 16.17 7.89
C GLY A 20 4.31 16.15 7.30
N ASP A 21 5.31 16.54 8.09
CA ASP A 21 6.70 16.56 7.64
C ASP A 21 7.26 15.14 7.50
N ASN A 22 6.77 14.20 8.31
CA ASN A 22 7.08 12.77 8.28
C ASN A 22 5.79 11.91 8.31
N LEU A 23 5.92 10.59 8.15
CA LEU A 23 4.76 9.70 8.09
C LEU A 23 3.99 9.62 9.42
N ALA A 24 4.67 9.66 10.57
CA ALA A 24 3.98 9.56 11.86
C ALA A 24 3.12 10.80 12.13
N GLU A 25 3.64 11.99 11.84
CA GLU A 25 2.91 13.25 11.97
C GLU A 25 1.71 13.28 11.00
N ALA A 26 1.91 12.91 9.74
CA ALA A 26 0.82 12.86 8.76
C ALA A 26 -0.29 11.88 9.21
N THR A 27 0.09 10.74 9.78
CA THR A 27 -0.85 9.77 10.38
C THR A 27 -1.64 10.40 11.53
N PHE A 28 -0.95 11.04 12.47
CA PHE A 28 -1.56 11.69 13.61
C PHE A 28 -2.55 12.77 13.16
N ASN A 29 -2.12 13.66 12.28
CA ASN A 29 -2.95 14.75 11.76
C ASN A 29 -4.18 14.21 11.01
N ALA A 30 -4.02 13.11 10.25
CA ALA A 30 -5.13 12.48 9.55
C ALA A 30 -6.16 11.90 10.52
N ILE A 31 -5.72 11.18 11.58
CA ILE A 31 -6.61 10.62 12.60
C ILE A 31 -7.41 11.74 13.28
N ILE A 32 -6.74 12.82 13.70
CA ILE A 32 -7.39 13.95 14.37
C ILE A 32 -8.38 14.65 13.42
N ALA A 33 -7.98 14.93 12.18
CA ALA A 33 -8.85 15.62 11.23
C ALA A 33 -10.07 14.78 10.84
N CYS A 34 -9.91 13.47 10.63
CA CYS A 34 -11.03 12.57 10.36
C CYS A 34 -12.00 12.50 11.54
N TYR A 35 -11.49 12.45 12.78
CA TYR A 35 -12.34 12.44 13.97
C TYR A 35 -13.09 13.77 14.18
N ASP A 36 -12.40 14.91 14.01
CA ASP A 36 -12.97 16.23 14.29
C ASP A 36 -13.90 16.74 13.17
N HIS A 37 -13.64 16.34 11.91
CA HIS A 37 -14.29 16.91 10.74
C HIS A 37 -14.93 15.88 9.80
N GLY A 38 -14.71 14.58 10.04
CA GLY A 38 -15.37 13.52 9.29
C GLY A 38 -16.88 13.48 9.55
N GLN A 39 -17.65 13.13 8.53
CA GLN A 39 -19.09 12.92 8.72
C GLN A 39 -19.33 11.64 9.51
N ARG A 40 -20.35 11.64 10.38
CA ARG A 40 -20.75 10.40 11.06
C ARG A 40 -21.55 9.53 10.09
N ILE A 41 -21.13 8.28 9.90
CA ILE A 41 -21.73 7.38 8.90
C ILE A 41 -21.72 5.91 9.33
N GLU A 42 -22.63 5.14 8.75
CA GLU A 42 -22.61 3.68 8.78
C GLU A 42 -21.50 3.20 7.83
N THR A 43 -20.33 2.93 8.37
CA THR A 43 -19.23 2.27 7.63
C THR A 43 -19.65 0.86 7.19
N PRO A 44 -19.01 0.23 6.18
CA PRO A 44 -19.42 -1.07 5.65
C PRO A 44 -19.58 -2.21 6.67
N LYS A 45 -18.87 -2.14 7.81
CA LYS A 45 -18.94 -3.13 8.90
C LYS A 45 -19.95 -2.76 10.00
N HIS A 46 -20.74 -1.71 9.82
CA HIS A 46 -21.73 -1.25 10.81
C HIS A 46 -22.84 -2.29 11.01
N ARG A 47 -23.30 -2.42 12.25
CA ARG A 47 -24.44 -3.26 12.63
C ARG A 47 -25.37 -2.47 13.52
N SER A 48 -26.65 -2.82 13.50
CA SER A 48 -27.65 -2.19 14.37
C SER A 48 -27.20 -2.19 15.83
N GLY A 49 -27.17 -0.99 16.43
CA GLY A 49 -26.75 -0.79 17.82
C GLY A 49 -25.27 -0.44 18.01
N MET A 50 -24.46 -0.45 16.95
CA MET A 50 -23.10 0.09 16.98
C MET A 50 -23.12 1.62 16.84
N SER A 51 -22.09 2.28 17.36
CA SER A 51 -21.85 3.69 17.03
C SER A 51 -21.59 3.87 15.52
N LEU A 52 -21.89 5.06 15.01
CA LEU A 52 -21.48 5.51 13.68
C LEU A 52 -19.98 5.77 13.67
N GLY A 53 -19.34 5.42 12.55
CA GLY A 53 -17.95 5.78 12.30
C GLY A 53 -17.80 7.24 11.87
N PHE A 54 -16.58 7.59 11.49
CA PHE A 54 -16.20 8.88 10.89
C PHE A 54 -15.65 8.59 9.50
N ASP A 55 -16.04 9.38 8.51
CA ASP A 55 -15.61 9.20 7.12
C ASP A 55 -15.36 10.55 6.45
N ALA A 56 -14.33 10.61 5.62
CA ALA A 56 -14.04 11.77 4.79
C ALA A 56 -13.38 11.35 3.47
N ASN A 57 -13.51 12.21 2.46
CA ASN A 57 -12.55 12.22 1.36
C ASN A 57 -11.32 12.97 1.89
N MET A 58 -10.15 12.34 1.84
CA MET A 58 -8.93 12.93 2.41
C MET A 58 -7.77 12.83 1.44
N THR A 59 -7.05 13.95 1.30
CA THR A 59 -5.69 13.96 0.75
C THR A 59 -4.72 14.10 1.91
N VAL A 60 -3.78 13.17 2.04
CA VAL A 60 -2.74 13.21 3.07
C VAL A 60 -1.37 13.29 2.39
N VAL A 61 -0.60 14.33 2.73
CA VAL A 61 0.73 14.59 2.17
C VAL A 61 1.78 14.31 3.23
N VAL A 62 2.72 13.41 2.91
CA VAL A 62 3.98 13.24 3.64
C VAL A 62 5.05 14.01 2.88
N LYS A 63 5.54 15.12 3.46
CA LYS A 63 6.42 16.05 2.75
C LYS A 63 7.81 15.48 2.54
N ASP A 64 8.41 14.92 3.59
CA ASP A 64 9.69 14.22 3.56
C ASP A 64 9.46 12.75 3.92
N THR A 65 9.55 11.87 2.92
CA THR A 65 9.32 10.44 3.08
C THR A 65 10.48 9.69 3.74
N GLU A 66 11.63 10.34 3.91
CA GLU A 66 12.80 9.77 4.58
C GLU A 66 12.96 10.30 6.01
N ALA A 67 12.14 11.28 6.42
CA ALA A 67 12.15 11.83 7.76
C ALA A 67 11.51 10.89 8.79
N GLU A 68 12.14 10.82 9.96
CA GLU A 68 11.61 10.15 11.15
C GLU A 68 10.89 11.16 12.06
N PRO A 69 9.93 10.72 12.89
CA PRO A 69 9.46 9.34 13.06
C PRO A 69 8.48 8.86 11.96
N THR A 70 8.55 7.57 11.64
CA THR A 70 7.70 6.91 10.64
C THR A 70 6.47 6.26 11.27
N ILE A 71 6.63 5.72 12.48
CA ILE A 71 5.59 4.96 13.17
C ILE A 71 4.77 5.89 14.05
N CYS A 72 3.44 5.80 13.91
CA CYS A 72 2.50 6.39 14.86
C CYS A 72 1.72 5.26 15.53
N PHE A 73 1.96 5.01 16.81
CA PHE A 73 1.41 3.85 17.54
C PHE A 73 -0.12 3.81 17.58
N ALA A 74 -0.78 4.96 17.42
CA ALA A 74 -2.24 5.02 17.35
C ALA A 74 -2.80 4.44 16.04
N GLY A 75 -1.99 4.39 14.97
CA GLY A 75 -2.36 3.90 13.63
C GLY A 75 -1.86 2.49 13.32
N MET A 76 -1.43 1.75 14.35
CA MET A 76 -0.76 0.45 14.26
C MET A 76 -1.66 -0.68 14.78
N TYR A 77 -1.64 -1.83 14.12
CA TYR A 77 -2.37 -3.04 14.48
C TYR A 77 -1.46 -4.26 14.64
N ASP A 78 -0.50 -4.43 13.74
CA ASP A 78 0.49 -5.51 13.73
C ASP A 78 1.79 -5.15 14.46
N GLY A 79 2.53 -6.19 14.81
CA GLY A 79 3.88 -6.07 15.36
C GLY A 79 4.95 -5.94 14.28
N ALA A 80 6.21 -5.88 14.71
CA ALA A 80 7.38 -5.76 13.81
C ALA A 80 7.47 -6.88 12.76
N GLU A 81 7.17 -8.12 13.15
CA GLU A 81 7.15 -9.27 12.24
C GLU A 81 6.09 -9.10 11.14
N GLY A 82 4.83 -8.84 11.53
CA GLY A 82 3.74 -8.60 10.59
C GLY A 82 4.00 -7.41 9.66
N MET A 83 4.61 -6.33 10.19
CA MET A 83 5.01 -5.20 9.36
C MET A 83 6.08 -5.57 8.33
N MET A 84 7.13 -6.32 8.72
CA MET A 84 8.15 -6.76 7.78
C MET A 84 7.56 -7.68 6.70
N GLN A 85 6.70 -8.62 7.11
CA GLN A 85 5.95 -9.46 6.20
C GLN A 85 5.14 -8.61 5.21
N TYR A 86 4.37 -7.63 5.69
CA TYR A 86 3.56 -6.78 4.84
C TYR A 86 4.40 -5.92 3.88
N ILE A 87 5.54 -5.39 4.34
CA ILE A 87 6.51 -4.70 3.46
C ILE A 87 6.92 -5.62 2.31
N LEU A 88 7.30 -6.86 2.61
CA LEU A 88 7.73 -7.84 1.62
C LEU A 88 6.58 -8.34 0.72
N GLU A 89 5.36 -8.43 1.24
CA GLU A 89 4.17 -8.76 0.46
C GLU A 89 3.91 -7.70 -0.61
N VAL A 90 3.97 -6.41 -0.25
CA VAL A 90 3.76 -5.31 -1.19
C VAL A 90 4.93 -5.18 -2.16
N THR A 91 6.17 -5.24 -1.68
CA THR A 91 7.36 -4.95 -2.51
C THR A 91 7.82 -6.15 -3.35
N HIS A 92 7.75 -7.37 -2.81
CA HIS A 92 8.32 -8.58 -3.41
C HIS A 92 7.29 -9.67 -3.68
N GLY A 93 6.05 -9.53 -3.21
CA GLY A 93 4.98 -10.47 -3.51
C GLY A 93 5.18 -11.83 -2.84
N ILE A 94 5.78 -11.87 -1.65
CA ILE A 94 6.15 -13.12 -0.96
C ILE A 94 4.97 -14.07 -0.69
N HIS A 95 3.74 -13.55 -0.66
CA HIS A 95 2.50 -14.33 -0.51
C HIS A 95 1.58 -14.24 -1.74
N ASN A 96 2.13 -14.00 -2.93
CA ASN A 96 1.34 -14.03 -4.16
C ASN A 96 0.71 -15.41 -4.45
N HIS A 97 1.17 -16.48 -3.79
CA HIS A 97 0.57 -17.82 -3.85
C HIS A 97 -0.63 -18.00 -2.91
N TRP A 98 -0.83 -17.14 -1.91
CA TRP A 98 -1.98 -17.17 -1.00
C TRP A 98 -3.23 -16.53 -1.61
N LYS A 99 -3.63 -16.99 -2.81
CA LYS A 99 -4.83 -16.49 -3.51
C LYS A 99 -5.87 -17.56 -3.70
N LYS A 100 -7.14 -17.14 -3.63
CA LYS A 100 -8.30 -18.01 -3.83
C LYS A 100 -8.10 -18.88 -5.05
N ASN A 101 -8.26 -20.18 -4.84
CA ASN A 101 -8.28 -21.20 -5.87
C ASN A 101 -9.26 -22.29 -5.47
N GLU A 102 -9.49 -23.29 -6.33
CA GLU A 102 -10.47 -24.35 -6.08
C GLU A 102 -10.20 -25.13 -4.79
N GLN A 103 -8.94 -25.25 -4.36
CA GLN A 103 -8.55 -25.96 -3.14
C GLN A 103 -8.60 -25.06 -1.90
N HIS A 104 -8.44 -23.74 -2.09
CA HIS A 104 -8.34 -22.76 -1.01
C HIS A 104 -9.24 -21.53 -1.27
N PRO A 105 -10.58 -21.67 -1.22
CA PRO A 105 -11.51 -20.56 -1.41
C PRO A 105 -11.46 -19.51 -0.29
N GLU A 106 -10.84 -19.83 0.85
CA GLU A 106 -10.66 -18.95 2.01
C GLU A 106 -9.48 -17.96 1.88
N TRP A 107 -8.60 -18.15 0.89
CA TRP A 107 -7.44 -17.29 0.68
C TRP A 107 -7.83 -15.90 0.15
N TRP A 108 -6.86 -15.04 -0.10
CA TRP A 108 -7.14 -13.67 -0.56
C TRP A 108 -7.63 -13.63 -1.99
N GLY A 109 -8.55 -12.71 -2.30
CA GLY A 109 -9.01 -12.51 -3.68
C GLY A 109 -7.93 -11.91 -4.60
N TYR A 110 -6.92 -11.25 -4.02
CA TYR A 110 -5.83 -10.59 -4.73
C TYR A 110 -4.66 -10.31 -3.78
N THR A 111 -3.50 -9.96 -4.34
CA THR A 111 -2.44 -9.24 -3.60
C THR A 111 -2.11 -7.95 -4.35
N TYR A 112 -1.71 -6.88 -3.66
CA TYR A 112 -1.37 -5.64 -4.37
C TYR A 112 -0.20 -5.83 -5.35
N ASN A 113 0.81 -6.59 -4.93
CA ASN A 113 1.98 -6.85 -5.74
C ASN A 113 1.65 -7.52 -7.07
N GLU A 114 0.81 -8.56 -7.09
CA GLU A 114 0.46 -9.23 -8.34
C GLU A 114 -0.25 -8.30 -9.34
N ARG A 115 -1.00 -7.31 -8.85
CA ARG A 115 -1.79 -6.44 -9.70
C ARG A 115 -0.88 -5.45 -10.42
N MET A 116 0.19 -5.00 -9.76
CA MET A 116 1.11 -3.99 -10.31
C MET A 116 2.35 -4.57 -11.00
N VAL A 117 2.89 -5.72 -10.56
CA VAL A 117 4.26 -6.15 -10.92
C VAL A 117 4.48 -6.31 -12.42
N GLU A 118 3.48 -6.79 -13.16
CA GLU A 118 3.58 -6.98 -14.61
C GLU A 118 3.51 -5.66 -15.41
N GLN A 119 3.00 -4.59 -14.80
CA GLN A 119 2.88 -3.27 -15.44
C GLN A 119 4.17 -2.45 -15.32
N LEU A 120 4.95 -2.65 -14.24
CA LEU A 120 6.13 -1.85 -13.93
C LEU A 120 7.20 -1.85 -15.04
N PRO A 121 7.51 -2.97 -15.71
CA PRO A 121 8.43 -2.95 -16.86
C PRO A 121 8.01 -1.96 -17.97
N PHE A 122 6.71 -1.86 -18.27
CA PHE A 122 6.20 -0.90 -19.26
C PHE A 122 6.41 0.54 -18.80
N VAL A 123 6.16 0.82 -17.51
CA VAL A 123 6.39 2.14 -16.91
C VAL A 123 7.88 2.52 -17.03
N PHE A 124 8.80 1.62 -16.65
CA PHE A 124 10.24 1.90 -16.75
C PHE A 124 10.72 2.07 -18.19
N GLN A 125 10.23 1.25 -19.12
CA GLN A 125 10.55 1.40 -20.54
C GLN A 125 10.09 2.77 -21.06
N ARG A 126 8.91 3.24 -20.64
CA ARG A 126 8.40 4.54 -21.04
C ARG A 126 9.21 5.70 -20.45
N ILE A 127 9.59 5.61 -19.18
CA ILE A 127 10.51 6.57 -18.52
C ILE A 127 11.84 6.61 -19.27
N LYS A 128 12.43 5.44 -19.56
CA LYS A 128 13.68 5.34 -20.32
C LYS A 128 13.57 5.99 -21.70
N HIS A 129 12.50 5.70 -22.42
CA HIS A 129 12.27 6.30 -23.73
C HIS A 129 12.21 7.84 -23.66
N ASP A 130 11.47 8.38 -22.70
CA ASP A 130 11.36 9.83 -22.50
C ASP A 130 12.71 10.45 -22.13
N TRP A 131 13.49 9.79 -21.27
CA TRP A 131 14.85 10.20 -20.96
C TRP A 131 15.76 10.21 -22.20
N ASP A 132 15.87 9.08 -22.90
CA ASP A 132 16.76 8.94 -24.06
C ASP A 132 16.41 9.93 -25.18
N LYS A 133 15.12 10.16 -25.44
CA LYS A 133 14.65 11.01 -26.55
C LYS A 133 14.54 12.48 -26.21
N ARG A 134 14.19 12.83 -24.97
CA ARG A 134 13.83 14.20 -24.57
C ARG A 134 14.74 14.77 -23.49
N GLN A 135 15.60 13.95 -22.90
CA GLN A 135 16.47 14.32 -21.77
C GLN A 135 15.67 14.88 -20.58
N ARG A 136 14.42 14.40 -20.42
CA ARG A 136 13.52 14.75 -19.31
C ARG A 136 12.45 13.68 -19.12
N ILE A 137 12.02 13.47 -17.88
CA ILE A 137 10.98 12.51 -17.49
C ILE A 137 9.77 13.22 -16.86
N SER A 138 9.15 14.12 -17.62
CA SER A 138 7.97 14.91 -17.17
C SER A 138 6.65 14.35 -17.72
N GLY A 139 6.64 13.06 -18.10
CA GLY A 139 5.41 12.36 -18.45
C GLY A 139 4.40 12.36 -17.30
N ARG A 140 3.13 12.19 -17.67
CA ARG A 140 1.99 12.07 -16.74
C ARG A 140 1.35 10.68 -16.79
N ASP A 141 1.96 9.79 -17.57
CA ASP A 141 1.51 8.44 -17.86
C ASP A 141 2.40 7.36 -17.21
N TYR A 142 3.29 7.77 -16.29
CA TYR A 142 4.05 6.85 -15.44
C TYR A 142 3.15 6.37 -14.30
N GLN A 143 2.26 5.43 -14.60
CA GLN A 143 1.27 4.94 -13.65
C GLN A 143 1.02 3.45 -13.83
N PHE A 144 0.50 2.82 -12.78
CA PHE A 144 0.07 1.42 -12.77
C PHE A 144 -1.23 1.29 -11.98
N ALA A 145 -2.12 0.41 -12.42
CA ALA A 145 -3.44 0.22 -11.83
C ALA A 145 -3.50 -1.07 -11.00
N ILE A 146 -4.27 -1.04 -9.91
CA ILE A 146 -4.56 -2.21 -9.10
C ILE A 146 -5.94 -2.77 -9.44
N TRP A 147 -6.90 -1.87 -9.62
CA TRP A 147 -8.29 -2.20 -9.91
C TRP A 147 -8.46 -2.81 -11.30
N ARG A 148 -9.22 -3.90 -11.37
CA ARG A 148 -9.63 -4.60 -12.59
C ARG A 148 -11.15 -4.74 -12.57
N ALA A 149 -11.84 -3.97 -13.41
CA ALA A 149 -13.30 -3.89 -13.39
C ALA A 149 -13.99 -5.26 -13.57
N GLY A 150 -13.43 -6.17 -14.37
CA GLY A 150 -13.99 -7.51 -14.57
C GLY A 150 -13.79 -8.49 -13.41
N GLU A 151 -12.94 -8.16 -12.44
CA GLU A 151 -12.62 -9.01 -11.29
C GLU A 151 -13.09 -8.41 -9.96
N ASP A 152 -13.14 -7.07 -9.86
CA ASP A 152 -13.26 -6.39 -8.57
C ASP A 152 -14.66 -5.81 -8.29
N ILE A 153 -15.55 -5.76 -9.28
CA ILE A 153 -16.95 -5.31 -9.10
C ILE A 153 -17.96 -6.47 -9.08
N ILE A 154 -17.50 -7.71 -9.26
CA ILE A 154 -18.37 -8.88 -9.31
C ILE A 154 -18.88 -9.24 -7.92
N LEU A 155 -20.02 -9.93 -7.85
CA LEU A 155 -20.72 -10.22 -6.58
C LEU A 155 -19.93 -11.18 -5.68
N GLU A 156 -19.07 -12.01 -6.28
CA GLU A 156 -18.24 -13.00 -5.61
C GLU A 156 -17.00 -12.37 -4.94
N GLN A 157 -16.66 -11.12 -5.30
CA GLN A 157 -15.56 -10.40 -4.68
C GLN A 157 -16.05 -9.65 -3.44
N GLU A 158 -15.84 -10.26 -2.27
CA GLU A 158 -16.26 -9.70 -0.98
C GLU A 158 -15.30 -8.62 -0.46
N ASP A 159 -14.02 -8.68 -0.84
CA ASP A 159 -12.96 -7.77 -0.39
C ASP A 159 -12.20 -7.22 -1.60
N PRO A 160 -12.76 -6.31 -2.41
CA PRO A 160 -12.03 -5.80 -3.57
C PRO A 160 -10.85 -4.89 -3.16
N PRO A 161 -9.86 -4.66 -4.04
CA PRO A 161 -8.69 -3.83 -3.73
C PRO A 161 -9.06 -2.43 -3.28
N CYS A 162 -8.47 -1.99 -2.17
CA CYS A 162 -8.63 -0.62 -1.67
C CYS A 162 -7.76 0.37 -2.44
N TRP A 163 -6.51 -0.01 -2.72
CA TRP A 163 -5.62 0.73 -3.62
C TRP A 163 -6.11 0.61 -5.06
N GLN A 164 -6.13 1.71 -5.81
CA GLN A 164 -6.64 1.78 -7.18
C GLN A 164 -5.53 2.08 -8.20
N LEU A 165 -4.66 3.04 -7.90
CA LEU A 165 -3.67 3.57 -8.83
C LEU A 165 -2.41 4.02 -8.07
N GLY A 166 -1.24 3.77 -8.64
CA GLY A 166 0.00 4.44 -8.27
C GLY A 166 0.54 5.27 -9.44
N GLN A 167 0.99 6.50 -9.18
CA GLN A 167 1.53 7.40 -10.20
C GLN A 167 2.86 8.01 -9.75
N LEU A 168 3.84 8.01 -10.66
CA LEU A 168 5.16 8.59 -10.45
C LEU A 168 5.26 9.94 -11.15
N ARG A 169 5.69 10.97 -10.42
CA ARG A 169 5.81 12.34 -10.93
C ARG A 169 7.18 12.90 -10.62
N PHE A 170 7.94 13.23 -11.66
CA PHE A 170 9.28 13.78 -11.50
C PHE A 170 9.29 15.29 -11.72
N ALA A 171 9.94 16.00 -10.81
CA ALA A 171 10.20 17.43 -10.89
C ALA A 171 11.67 17.71 -10.58
N GLN A 172 12.16 18.90 -10.91
CA GLN A 172 13.49 19.33 -10.49
C GLN A 172 13.37 20.20 -9.23
N ASP A 173 14.25 19.98 -8.26
CA ASP A 173 14.42 20.90 -7.15
C ASP A 173 15.16 22.19 -7.60
N SER A 174 15.29 23.16 -6.69
CA SER A 174 15.97 24.43 -6.97
C SER A 174 17.46 24.29 -7.34
N GLN A 175 18.06 23.13 -7.09
CA GLN A 175 19.44 22.79 -7.44
C GLN A 175 19.51 21.96 -8.73
N GLY A 176 18.39 21.69 -9.38
CA GLY A 176 18.30 20.90 -10.61
C GLY A 176 18.29 19.39 -10.42
N ASN A 177 18.25 18.88 -9.18
CA ASN A 177 18.18 17.45 -8.94
C ASN A 177 16.79 16.92 -9.30
N LEU A 178 16.72 15.73 -9.91
CA LEU A 178 15.45 15.05 -10.15
C LEU A 178 14.88 14.50 -8.84
N VAL A 179 13.63 14.85 -8.56
CA VAL A 179 12.87 14.46 -7.37
C VAL A 179 11.65 13.68 -7.81
N MET A 180 11.47 12.46 -7.29
CA MET A 180 10.31 11.64 -7.55
C MET A 180 9.25 11.83 -6.46
N ASN A 181 8.08 12.31 -6.85
CA ASN A 181 6.88 12.30 -6.04
C ASN A 181 6.05 11.07 -6.40
N TYR A 182 5.38 10.51 -5.40
CA TYR A 182 4.57 9.30 -5.55
C TYR A 182 3.16 9.56 -5.05
N GLU A 183 2.20 9.39 -5.94
CA GLU A 183 0.79 9.61 -5.66
C GLU A 183 0.05 8.28 -5.72
N THR A 184 -0.86 8.04 -4.77
CA THR A 184 -1.71 6.84 -4.77
C THR A 184 -3.17 7.20 -4.58
N ASP A 185 -4.04 6.50 -5.29
CA ASP A 185 -5.49 6.64 -5.17
C ASP A 185 -6.11 5.42 -4.50
N TRP A 186 -6.98 5.66 -3.53
CA TRP A 186 -7.62 4.63 -2.72
C TRP A 186 -9.12 4.86 -2.66
N ARG A 187 -9.91 3.80 -2.87
CA ARG A 187 -11.37 3.87 -2.74
C ARG A 187 -11.83 3.94 -1.28
N SER A 188 -11.06 3.31 -0.37
CA SER A 188 -11.42 3.12 1.03
C SER A 188 -10.21 2.70 1.86
N ARG A 189 -10.01 3.27 3.05
CA ARG A 189 -8.93 2.86 3.97
C ARG A 189 -9.32 3.01 5.44
N ASP A 190 -8.98 2.00 6.22
CA ASP A 190 -9.07 2.02 7.68
C ASP A 190 -7.93 2.87 8.26
N LEU A 191 -8.28 4.04 8.78
CA LEU A 191 -7.31 5.02 9.26
C LEU A 191 -6.65 4.62 10.57
N PHE A 192 -7.35 3.91 11.45
CA PHE A 192 -6.86 3.65 12.81
C PHE A 192 -5.99 2.39 12.92
N LYS A 193 -6.19 1.43 12.02
CA LYS A 193 -5.50 0.13 12.12
C LYS A 193 -4.62 -0.24 10.95
N ALA A 194 -4.87 0.31 9.77
CA ALA A 194 -4.14 -0.11 8.56
C ALA A 194 -3.34 1.00 7.93
N TRP A 195 -3.72 2.27 8.13
CA TRP A 195 -3.21 3.35 7.29
C TRP A 195 -1.70 3.60 7.44
N ASN A 196 -1.19 3.69 8.67
CA ASN A 196 0.25 3.88 8.92
C ASN A 196 1.06 2.71 8.35
N GLU A 197 0.66 1.48 8.67
CA GLU A 197 1.32 0.26 8.20
C GLU A 197 1.37 0.15 6.69
N ASN A 198 0.24 0.36 5.99
CA ASN A 198 0.30 0.25 4.55
C ASN A 198 1.17 1.36 3.95
N ASN A 199 1.21 2.53 4.56
CA ASN A 199 2.08 3.60 4.07
C ASN A 199 3.55 3.36 4.38
N VAL A 200 3.92 2.67 5.46
CA VAL A 200 5.29 2.16 5.62
C VAL A 200 5.67 1.33 4.39
N ALA A 201 4.84 0.38 3.99
CA ALA A 201 5.10 -0.42 2.80
C ALA A 201 5.10 0.40 1.49
N GLN A 202 4.22 1.40 1.35
CA GLN A 202 4.21 2.31 0.19
C GLN A 202 5.49 3.16 0.11
N LEU A 203 6.01 3.66 1.23
CA LEU A 203 7.29 4.39 1.25
C LEU A 203 8.47 3.47 0.89
N ARG A 204 8.44 2.20 1.34
CA ARG A 204 9.43 1.20 0.93
C ARG A 204 9.33 0.90 -0.57
N LEU A 205 8.12 0.75 -1.11
CA LEU A 205 7.89 0.60 -2.54
C LEU A 205 8.38 1.81 -3.33
N MET A 206 8.08 3.03 -2.87
CA MET A 206 8.54 4.28 -3.45
C MET A 206 10.07 4.34 -3.53
N LYS A 207 10.77 3.93 -2.46
CA LYS A 207 12.23 3.87 -2.45
C LYS A 207 12.79 2.91 -3.50
N LEU A 208 12.17 1.74 -3.67
CA LEU A 208 12.56 0.77 -4.71
C LEU A 208 12.28 1.31 -6.13
N LEU A 209 11.14 1.96 -6.33
CA LEU A 209 10.78 2.58 -7.62
C LEU A 209 11.78 3.69 -7.98
N ALA A 210 12.14 4.56 -7.02
CA ALA A 210 13.14 5.61 -7.22
C ALA A 210 14.51 5.02 -7.58
N GLY A 211 14.94 3.98 -6.85
CA GLY A 211 16.18 3.26 -7.13
C GLY A 211 16.19 2.63 -8.52
N LYS A 212 15.10 1.97 -8.91
CA LYS A 212 14.99 1.35 -10.24
C LYS A 212 14.99 2.38 -11.36
N VAL A 213 14.31 3.51 -11.18
CA VAL A 213 14.32 4.61 -12.15
C VAL A 213 15.71 5.22 -12.25
N SER A 214 16.39 5.43 -11.11
CA SER A 214 17.76 5.94 -11.07
C SER A 214 18.73 5.07 -11.86
N ASP A 215 18.66 3.75 -11.67
CA ASP A 215 19.39 2.75 -12.44
C ASP A 215 19.06 2.81 -13.94
N THR A 216 17.76 2.88 -14.26
CA THR A 216 17.25 2.88 -15.65
C THR A 216 17.79 4.03 -16.49
N ILE A 217 17.95 5.22 -15.90
CA ILE A 217 18.36 6.45 -16.62
C ILE A 217 19.80 6.87 -16.34
N GLY A 218 20.48 6.22 -15.38
CA GLY A 218 21.85 6.55 -14.97
C GLY A 218 21.99 7.92 -14.30
N GLN A 219 20.94 8.37 -13.59
CA GLN A 219 20.95 9.64 -12.84
C GLN A 219 20.40 9.42 -11.43
N PRO A 220 20.92 10.09 -10.40
CA PRO A 220 20.34 10.06 -9.07
C PRO A 220 18.90 10.60 -9.06
N ILE A 221 18.01 9.88 -8.37
CA ILE A 221 16.64 10.33 -8.10
C ILE A 221 16.52 10.56 -6.59
N LYS A 222 16.18 11.78 -6.19
CA LYS A 222 15.82 12.10 -4.80
C LYS A 222 14.37 11.70 -4.53
N MET A 223 14.10 11.36 -3.28
CA MET A 223 12.74 11.16 -2.79
C MET A 223 12.05 12.51 -2.61
N GLY A 224 10.84 12.63 -3.15
CA GLY A 224 9.94 13.75 -2.95
C GLY A 224 8.82 13.39 -1.99
N SER A 225 7.68 14.06 -2.15
CA SER A 225 6.53 13.81 -1.30
C SER A 225 5.77 12.54 -1.71
N TYR A 226 5.15 11.91 -0.71
CA TYR A 226 4.12 10.90 -0.92
C TYR A 226 2.74 11.51 -0.69
N ILE A 227 1.83 11.31 -1.63
CA ILE A 227 0.48 11.88 -1.60
C ILE A 227 -0.54 10.75 -1.68
N ASP A 228 -1.30 10.56 -0.61
CA ASP A 228 -2.40 9.61 -0.52
C ASP A 228 -3.73 10.32 -0.81
N HIS A 229 -4.44 9.87 -1.83
CA HIS A 229 -5.81 10.29 -2.13
C HIS A 229 -6.78 9.18 -1.71
N SER A 230 -7.46 9.36 -0.60
CA SER A 230 -8.43 8.40 -0.09
C SER A 230 -9.85 8.92 -0.24
N SER A 231 -10.62 8.30 -1.14
CA SER A 231 -12.03 8.64 -1.33
C SER A 231 -12.87 8.39 -0.07
N SER A 232 -12.50 7.43 0.76
CA SER A 232 -13.11 7.11 2.06
C SER A 232 -12.00 6.74 3.05
N LEU A 233 -11.42 7.76 3.68
CA LEU A 233 -10.54 7.55 4.83
C LEU A 233 -11.38 7.62 6.10
N HIS A 234 -11.41 6.54 6.87
CA HIS A 234 -12.44 6.37 7.89
C HIS A 234 -11.94 5.75 9.20
N LEU A 235 -12.65 6.10 10.27
CA LEU A 235 -12.56 5.49 11.60
C LEU A 235 -13.85 4.71 11.84
N TYR A 236 -13.77 3.41 12.08
CA TYR A 236 -14.98 2.60 12.32
C TYR A 236 -15.67 2.98 13.64
N GLY A 237 -17.00 2.93 13.63
CA GLY A 237 -17.79 3.09 14.86
C GLY A 237 -17.48 2.02 15.90
N LEU A 238 -17.04 0.83 15.46
CA LEU A 238 -16.52 -0.23 16.34
C LEU A 238 -15.43 0.27 17.29
N TYR A 239 -14.61 1.24 16.87
CA TYR A 239 -13.53 1.77 17.71
C TYR A 239 -14.06 2.68 18.81
N VAL A 240 -15.19 3.35 18.58
CA VAL A 240 -15.90 4.08 19.62
C VAL A 240 -16.39 3.09 20.68
N ASP A 241 -17.03 2.02 20.25
CA ASP A 241 -17.68 1.05 21.15
C ASP A 241 -16.68 0.16 21.90
N ARG A 242 -15.70 -0.40 21.20
CA ARG A 242 -14.78 -1.42 21.74
C ARG A 242 -13.49 -0.82 22.30
N ASP A 243 -12.94 0.17 21.60
CA ASP A 243 -11.60 0.68 21.88
C ASP A 243 -11.63 2.02 22.63
N ASN A 244 -12.81 2.57 22.91
CA ASN A 244 -13.00 3.89 23.52
C ASN A 244 -12.22 4.98 22.76
N LEU A 245 -12.42 5.01 21.43
CA LEU A 245 -11.79 5.97 20.53
C LEU A 245 -11.81 7.41 21.05
N PRO A 246 -12.91 7.97 21.61
CA PRO A 246 -12.91 9.34 22.14
C PRO A 246 -11.80 9.58 23.18
N LYS A 247 -11.63 8.67 24.14
CA LYS A 247 -10.57 8.78 25.16
C LYS A 247 -9.17 8.64 24.57
N GLN A 248 -9.01 7.81 23.53
CA GLN A 248 -7.74 7.71 22.81
C GLN A 248 -7.41 9.01 22.09
N ILE A 249 -8.38 9.62 21.41
CA ILE A 249 -8.22 10.93 20.75
C ILE A 249 -7.89 12.02 21.75
N GLU A 250 -8.57 12.08 22.91
CA GLU A 250 -8.23 13.02 23.99
C GLU A 250 -6.78 12.86 24.45
N ARG A 251 -6.33 11.61 24.63
CA ARG A 251 -4.93 11.32 24.97
C ARG A 251 -3.99 11.79 23.86
N MET A 252 -4.26 11.46 22.59
CA MET A 252 -3.46 11.85 21.44
C MET A 252 -3.29 13.37 21.38
N LYS A 253 -4.39 14.13 21.48
CA LYS A 253 -4.35 15.61 21.50
C LYS A 253 -3.53 16.17 22.65
N ARG A 254 -3.54 15.51 23.82
CA ARG A 254 -2.76 15.94 24.99
C ARG A 254 -1.26 15.67 24.84
N VAL A 255 -0.88 14.54 24.28
CA VAL A 255 0.53 14.10 24.23
C VAL A 255 1.28 14.57 22.98
N GLY A 256 0.56 14.95 21.92
CA GLY A 256 1.17 15.27 20.63
C GLY A 256 1.64 14.04 19.86
N TYR A 257 2.02 14.21 18.59
CA TYR A 257 2.44 13.07 17.76
C TYR A 257 3.80 12.51 18.22
N GLU A 258 4.70 13.37 18.70
CA GLU A 258 6.01 12.99 19.21
C GLU A 258 5.91 12.04 20.40
N GLY A 259 4.89 12.21 21.25
CA GLY A 259 4.65 11.37 22.42
C GLY A 259 4.07 9.99 22.12
N ILE A 260 3.69 9.71 20.87
CA ILE A 260 3.09 8.44 20.43
C ILE A 260 3.70 7.91 19.13
N SER A 261 4.93 8.31 18.84
CA SER A 261 5.63 7.90 17.62
C SER A 261 7.00 7.32 17.92
N SER A 262 7.56 6.63 16.94
CA SER A 262 8.93 6.12 16.98
C SER A 262 9.52 6.06 15.58
N SER A 263 10.84 5.97 15.50
CA SER A 263 11.49 5.58 14.25
C SER A 263 11.09 4.15 13.85
N LEU A 264 11.23 3.80 12.57
CA LEU A 264 11.00 2.43 12.11
C LEU A 264 12.02 1.45 12.72
N GLU A 265 13.28 1.88 12.85
CA GLU A 265 14.35 1.07 13.47
C GLU A 265 14.02 0.74 14.92
N ASP A 266 13.70 1.75 15.74
CA ASP A 266 13.28 1.54 17.12
C ASP A 266 12.06 0.64 17.24
N PHE A 267 11.09 0.75 16.32
CA PHE A 267 9.93 -0.13 16.29
C PHE A 267 10.35 -1.60 16.09
N PHE A 268 11.23 -1.88 15.14
CA PHE A 268 11.75 -3.22 14.92
C PHE A 268 12.58 -3.73 16.10
N ILE A 269 13.55 -2.95 16.58
CA ILE A 269 14.48 -3.42 17.61
C ILE A 269 13.80 -3.50 18.97
N LYS A 270 13.15 -2.42 19.43
CA LYS A 270 12.63 -2.33 20.80
C LYS A 270 11.34 -3.12 20.99
N LEU A 271 10.50 -3.23 19.96
CA LEU A 271 9.21 -3.94 20.05
C LEU A 271 9.22 -5.29 19.35
N GLY A 272 9.99 -5.43 18.26
CA GLY A 272 10.19 -6.72 17.56
C GLY A 272 11.35 -7.56 18.09
N GLY A 273 12.25 -6.98 18.89
CA GLY A 273 13.44 -7.66 19.43
C GLY A 273 14.54 -7.92 18.39
N ARG A 274 14.43 -7.36 17.18
CA ARG A 274 15.32 -7.62 16.03
C ARG A 274 15.44 -6.40 15.13
N ASP A 275 16.56 -6.26 14.45
CA ASP A 275 16.68 -5.31 13.36
C ASP A 275 15.93 -5.80 12.10
N GLU A 276 15.89 -4.96 11.07
CA GLU A 276 15.29 -5.30 9.78
C GLU A 276 15.86 -6.61 9.20
N THR A 277 17.17 -6.80 9.28
CA THR A 277 17.83 -8.02 8.80
C THR A 277 17.31 -9.25 9.53
N GLY A 278 17.26 -9.20 10.87
CA GLY A 278 16.75 -10.28 11.70
C GLY A 278 15.28 -10.62 11.44
N LEU A 279 14.46 -9.61 11.12
CA LEU A 279 13.06 -9.82 10.73
C LEU A 279 12.95 -10.46 9.33
N LYS A 280 13.76 -10.04 8.36
CA LYS A 280 13.83 -10.71 7.05
C LYS A 280 14.23 -12.18 7.18
N ARG A 281 15.20 -12.51 8.04
CA ARG A 281 15.59 -13.90 8.32
C ARG A 281 14.45 -14.71 8.92
N LEU A 282 13.69 -14.11 9.84
CA LEU A 282 12.52 -14.74 10.44
C LEU A 282 11.46 -15.06 9.38
N VAL A 283 11.08 -14.08 8.56
CA VAL A 283 10.09 -14.27 7.49
C VAL A 283 10.56 -15.33 6.49
N ALA A 284 11.83 -15.30 6.08
CA ALA A 284 12.38 -16.32 5.18
C ALA A 284 12.32 -17.74 5.77
N ALA A 285 12.63 -17.89 7.06
CA ALA A 285 12.54 -19.17 7.75
C ALA A 285 11.09 -19.68 7.84
N GLN A 286 10.12 -18.77 8.06
CA GLN A 286 8.69 -19.10 8.06
C GLN A 286 8.23 -19.61 6.70
N MET A 287 8.60 -18.91 5.63
CA MET A 287 8.26 -19.30 4.26
C MET A 287 8.87 -20.65 3.88
N ASP A 288 10.13 -20.91 4.25
CA ASP A 288 10.78 -22.20 3.99
C ASP A 288 10.13 -23.33 4.81
N ALA A 289 9.72 -23.07 6.06
CA ALA A 289 9.00 -24.04 6.88
C ALA A 289 7.62 -24.36 6.30
N GLU A 290 6.90 -23.34 5.83
CA GLU A 290 5.62 -23.48 5.12
C GLU A 290 5.77 -24.33 3.86
N ALA A 291 6.76 -24.03 3.01
CA ALA A 291 7.03 -24.78 1.78
C ALA A 291 7.34 -26.26 2.05
N LYS A 292 7.84 -26.58 3.25
CA LYS A 292 8.07 -27.94 3.75
C LYS A 292 6.86 -28.57 4.44
N GLY A 293 5.71 -27.92 4.43
CA GLY A 293 4.45 -28.43 4.98
C GLY A 293 4.29 -28.25 6.49
N ASN A 294 5.06 -27.36 7.13
CA ASN A 294 4.97 -27.14 8.58
C ASN A 294 3.89 -26.11 8.98
N GLY A 295 3.09 -25.63 8.03
CA GLY A 295 2.02 -24.64 8.24
C GLY A 295 2.50 -23.19 8.16
N PHE A 296 1.54 -22.26 8.09
CA PHE A 296 1.80 -20.82 7.94
C PHE A 296 2.35 -20.16 9.21
N ASN A 297 3.15 -19.10 9.04
CA ASN A 297 3.59 -18.18 10.09
C ASN A 297 4.06 -18.88 11.38
N GLN A 298 4.95 -19.86 11.26
CA GLN A 298 5.44 -20.61 12.41
C GLN A 298 6.15 -19.69 13.41
N SER A 299 5.83 -19.87 14.69
CA SER A 299 6.53 -19.18 15.79
C SER A 299 8.02 -19.47 15.77
N GLU A 300 8.82 -18.51 16.26
CA GLU A 300 10.27 -18.68 16.41
C GLU A 300 10.64 -19.97 17.16
N ALA A 301 9.97 -20.25 18.28
CA ALA A 301 10.23 -21.46 19.06
C ALA A 301 9.96 -22.75 18.25
N THR A 302 9.05 -22.70 17.29
CA THR A 302 8.78 -23.84 16.40
C THR A 302 9.82 -23.93 15.29
N LEU A 303 10.21 -22.82 14.69
CA LEU A 303 11.31 -22.77 13.72
C LEU A 303 12.62 -23.30 14.32
N GLN A 304 12.97 -22.89 15.54
CA GLN A 304 14.16 -23.42 16.23
C GLN A 304 14.09 -24.93 16.44
N ARG A 305 12.91 -25.46 16.81
CA ARG A 305 12.69 -26.93 16.93
C ARG A 305 12.79 -27.66 15.59
N LEU A 306 12.43 -26.98 14.49
CA LEU A 306 12.58 -27.49 13.13
C LEU A 306 14.02 -27.35 12.60
N GLY A 307 14.95 -26.79 13.39
CA GLY A 307 16.38 -26.70 13.07
C GLY A 307 16.80 -25.39 12.39
N TYR A 308 15.96 -24.36 12.38
CA TYR A 308 16.32 -23.04 11.84
C TYR A 308 17.15 -22.24 12.85
N ASP A 309 18.31 -21.76 12.41
CA ASP A 309 19.08 -20.73 13.12
C ASP A 309 18.75 -19.34 12.55
N LEU A 310 17.87 -18.61 13.23
CA LEU A 310 17.40 -17.30 12.78
C LEU A 310 18.49 -16.21 12.80
N SER A 311 19.63 -16.45 13.44
CA SER A 311 20.74 -15.50 13.43
C SER A 311 21.53 -15.55 12.12
N THR A 312 21.50 -16.69 11.42
CA THR A 312 22.29 -16.93 10.20
C THR A 312 21.47 -17.38 8.99
N HIS A 313 20.18 -17.72 9.16
CA HIS A 313 19.32 -18.16 8.07
C HIS A 313 19.33 -17.13 6.93
N ALA A 314 19.56 -17.60 5.71
CA ALA A 314 19.61 -16.72 4.55
C ALA A 314 18.19 -16.30 4.15
N TYR A 315 18.06 -15.06 3.67
CA TYR A 315 16.88 -14.61 2.95
C TYR A 315 17.27 -14.24 1.51
N PRO A 316 16.31 -14.18 0.57
CA PRO A 316 16.59 -13.81 -0.82
C PRO A 316 17.28 -12.43 -0.92
N ALA A 317 18.46 -12.38 -1.53
CA ALA A 317 19.24 -11.13 -1.66
C ALA A 317 18.46 -10.02 -2.40
N GLU A 318 17.49 -10.39 -3.22
CA GLU A 318 16.63 -9.42 -3.91
C GLU A 318 15.78 -8.57 -2.96
N TRP A 319 15.51 -9.03 -1.72
CA TRP A 319 14.78 -8.27 -0.69
C TRP A 319 15.50 -7.02 -0.20
N ASP A 320 16.78 -6.84 -0.56
CA ASP A 320 17.56 -5.63 -0.33
C ASP A 320 17.59 -4.71 -1.57
N SER A 321 16.87 -5.09 -2.64
CA SER A 321 16.76 -4.38 -3.91
C SER A 321 15.34 -4.45 -4.49
N TRP A 322 15.17 -4.27 -5.79
CA TRP A 322 13.89 -4.52 -6.47
C TRP A 322 13.82 -5.95 -7.04
N PRO A 323 12.60 -6.51 -7.23
CA PRO A 323 12.42 -7.81 -7.88
C PRO A 323 13.01 -7.84 -9.30
N LYS A 324 13.69 -8.92 -9.67
CA LYS A 324 14.27 -9.10 -11.02
C LYS A 324 13.23 -9.05 -12.15
N SER A 325 11.96 -9.32 -11.85
CA SER A 325 10.86 -9.21 -12.81
C SER A 325 10.68 -7.79 -13.34
N TRP A 326 11.14 -6.77 -12.61
CA TRP A 326 11.10 -5.37 -13.04
C TRP A 326 12.08 -5.06 -14.17
N ASP A 327 13.12 -5.90 -14.34
CA ASP A 327 14.11 -5.81 -15.42
C ASP A 327 13.67 -6.55 -16.70
N ALA A 328 12.52 -7.23 -16.65
CA ALA A 328 12.01 -7.97 -17.79
C ALA A 328 11.71 -7.03 -18.98
N GLN A 329 11.88 -7.53 -20.20
CA GLN A 329 11.33 -6.83 -21.35
C GLN A 329 9.81 -6.88 -21.28
N PRO A 330 9.10 -5.75 -21.45
CA PRO A 330 7.65 -5.76 -21.42
C PRO A 330 7.10 -6.69 -22.50
N ASP A 331 6.20 -7.58 -22.12
CA ASP A 331 5.60 -8.56 -23.02
C ASP A 331 4.42 -7.92 -23.78
N PRO A 332 4.57 -7.53 -25.06
CA PRO A 332 3.53 -6.81 -25.78
C PRO A 332 2.26 -7.64 -25.97
N SER A 333 2.32 -8.97 -25.83
CA SER A 333 1.13 -9.83 -25.90
C SER A 333 0.17 -9.62 -24.73
N LYS A 334 0.65 -9.00 -23.63
CA LYS A 334 -0.15 -8.61 -22.46
C LYS A 334 -0.80 -7.24 -22.59
N LEU A 335 -0.45 -6.44 -23.61
CA LEU A 335 -1.20 -5.23 -23.93
C LEU A 335 -2.57 -5.65 -24.46
N ALA A 336 -3.65 -5.09 -23.89
CA ALA A 336 -5.01 -5.32 -24.37
C ALA A 336 -5.01 -5.21 -25.89
N ARG A 337 -5.33 -6.32 -26.57
CA ARG A 337 -5.11 -6.55 -28.00
C ARG A 337 -5.40 -5.28 -28.80
N VAL A 338 -4.38 -4.67 -29.37
CA VAL A 338 -4.58 -4.00 -30.65
C VAL A 338 -4.83 -5.15 -31.61
N CYS A 339 -6.10 -5.51 -31.83
CA CYS A 339 -6.44 -6.44 -32.91
C CYS A 339 -5.69 -5.94 -34.14
N SER A 340 -4.93 -6.83 -34.77
CA SER A 340 -4.31 -6.49 -36.04
C SER A 340 -5.41 -6.03 -37.01
N GLU A 341 -5.08 -5.11 -37.92
CA GLU A 341 -6.02 -4.64 -38.95
C GLU A 341 -6.65 -5.83 -39.70
N GLU A 342 -5.88 -6.92 -39.86
CA GLU A 342 -6.31 -8.19 -40.44
C GLU A 342 -7.36 -8.92 -39.59
N GLU A 343 -7.20 -8.97 -38.26
CA GLU A 343 -8.21 -9.53 -37.34
C GLU A 343 -9.49 -8.69 -37.28
N ILE A 344 -9.37 -7.36 -37.37
CA ILE A 344 -10.52 -6.45 -37.45
C ILE A 344 -11.29 -6.69 -38.75
N LEU A 345 -10.59 -6.81 -39.87
CA LEU A 345 -11.20 -7.07 -41.18
C LEU A 345 -11.83 -8.47 -41.25
N GLN A 346 -11.22 -9.48 -40.64
CA GLN A 346 -11.79 -10.84 -40.56
C GLN A 346 -13.06 -10.88 -39.71
N GLU A 347 -13.07 -10.19 -38.57
CA GLU A 347 -14.26 -10.13 -37.71
C GLU A 347 -15.38 -9.29 -38.35
N ALA A 348 -15.04 -8.16 -38.99
CA ALA A 348 -15.98 -7.37 -39.76
C ALA A 348 -16.60 -8.19 -40.92
N ALA A 349 -15.78 -8.98 -41.64
CA ALA A 349 -16.26 -9.87 -42.69
C ALA A 349 -17.19 -10.98 -42.16
N ARG A 350 -16.90 -11.54 -40.97
CA ARG A 350 -17.77 -12.52 -40.30
C ARG A 350 -19.11 -11.94 -39.89
N ILE A 351 -19.13 -10.71 -39.38
CA ILE A 351 -20.35 -10.01 -38.99
C ILE A 351 -21.20 -9.71 -40.23
N MET A 352 -20.58 -9.23 -41.32
CA MET A 352 -21.29 -8.95 -42.57
C MET A 352 -21.78 -10.20 -43.30
N ALA A 353 -21.17 -11.37 -43.10
CA ALA A 353 -21.63 -12.64 -43.68
C ALA A 353 -22.82 -13.27 -42.92
N ARG A 354 -23.21 -12.71 -41.77
CA ARG A 354 -24.34 -13.20 -40.94
C ARG A 354 -25.57 -12.30 -40.99
N GLY A 355 -25.50 -11.14 -41.65
CA GLY A 355 -26.65 -10.29 -41.99
C GLY A 355 -27.02 -10.48 -43.45
#